data_AF-A0A7W3NHW9-F1
#
_entry.id   AF-A0A7W3NHW9-F1
#
_cell.length_a   1.000
_cell.length_b   1.000
_cell.length_c   1.000
_cell.angle_alpha   90.00
_cell.angle_beta   90.00
_cell.angle_gamma   90.00
#
_symmetry.space_group_name_H-M   'P 1'
#
loop_
_entity.id
_entity.type
_entity.pdbx_description
1 polymer ?
#
loop_
_entity_poly.entity_id
_entity_poly.type
_entity_poly.pdbx_seq_one_letter_code
_entity_poly.pdbx_strand_id
1 'polypeptide(L)'
;MTTTQRILDLAAAAPASRGEDLVLLLAEANELYQQGLQELHRKVAARLDGLAIADLMLAADTAGMPCDASQHRDEVILLLALVEWEMTPAAMAYTEMAADAARRGVCLIPEE
;
A
#
# COMPACT_ATOMS: atom_id res chain seq x y z
N MET A 1 19.52 1.69 2.34
CA MET A 1 18.60 1.56 1.19
C MET A 1 17.20 1.76 1.72
N THR A 2 16.35 2.56 1.06
CA THR A 2 14.97 2.80 1.50
C THR A 2 14.03 1.74 0.94
N THR A 3 12.90 1.49 1.60
CA THR A 3 11.84 0.58 1.13
C THR A 3 11.40 0.94 -0.29
N THR A 4 11.23 2.24 -0.58
CA THR A 4 10.89 2.73 -1.92
C THR A 4 11.92 2.35 -2.97
N GLN A 5 13.22 2.58 -2.73
CA GLN A 5 14.25 2.24 -3.71
C GLN A 5 14.25 0.74 -4.01
N ARG A 6 14.11 -0.09 -2.98
CA ARG A 6 14.12 -1.54 -3.15
C ARG A 6 12.92 -2.02 -3.97
N ILE A 7 11.72 -1.50 -3.71
CA ILE A 7 10.53 -1.84 -4.51
C ILE A 7 10.72 -1.41 -5.97
N LEU A 8 11.29 -0.23 -6.23
CA LEU A 8 11.59 0.22 -7.59
C LEU A 8 12.59 -0.69 -8.31
N ASP A 9 13.64 -1.15 -7.60
CA ASP A 9 14.63 -2.07 -8.16
C ASP A 9 14.00 -3.43 -8.51
N LEU A 10 13.12 -3.96 -7.64
CA LEU A 10 12.38 -5.20 -7.89
C LEU A 10 11.42 -5.06 -9.07
N ALA A 11 10.68 -3.95 -9.14
CA ALA A 11 9.78 -3.65 -10.25
C ALA A 11 10.54 -3.51 -11.58
N ALA A 12 11.75 -2.95 -11.58
CA ALA A 12 12.60 -2.86 -12.76
C ALA A 12 13.14 -4.22 -13.24
N ALA A 13 13.32 -5.19 -12.34
CA ALA A 13 13.77 -6.55 -12.65
C ALA A 13 12.63 -7.49 -13.11
N ALA A 14 11.39 -7.20 -12.72
CA ALA A 14 10.22 -8.03 -12.99
C ALA A 14 9.95 -8.34 -14.49
N PRO A 15 10.13 -7.40 -15.44
CA PRO A 15 9.87 -7.66 -16.86
C PRO A 15 10.77 -8.74 -17.47
N ALA A 16 12.00 -8.89 -16.96
CA ALA A 16 12.95 -9.89 -17.44
C ALA A 16 12.77 -11.27 -16.76
N SER A 17 12.12 -11.31 -15.60
CA SER A 17 11.95 -12.52 -14.78
C SER A 17 10.71 -13.32 -15.22
N ARG A 18 10.63 -14.62 -14.95
CA ARG A 18 9.46 -15.46 -15.32
C ARG A 18 9.20 -16.53 -14.27
N GLY A 19 7.98 -17.08 -14.25
CA GLY A 19 7.64 -18.23 -13.42
C GLY A 19 7.97 -17.99 -11.95
N GLU A 20 8.72 -18.92 -11.36
CA GLU A 20 9.12 -18.90 -9.96
C GLU A 20 9.95 -17.65 -9.59
N ASP A 21 10.86 -17.20 -10.45
CA ASP A 21 11.65 -15.98 -10.20
C ASP A 21 10.76 -14.74 -10.07
N LEU A 22 9.71 -14.67 -10.90
CA LEU A 22 8.73 -13.57 -10.82
C LEU A 22 7.91 -13.64 -9.54
N VAL A 23 7.54 -14.84 -9.08
CA VAL A 23 6.85 -15.05 -7.79
C VAL A 23 7.73 -14.56 -6.63
N LEU A 24 9.02 -14.90 -6.62
CA LEU A 24 9.95 -14.48 -5.57
C LEU A 24 10.09 -12.95 -5.52
N LEU A 25 10.25 -12.30 -6.67
CA LEU A 25 10.31 -10.83 -6.73
C LEU A 25 9.01 -10.19 -6.22
N LEU A 26 7.85 -10.73 -6.61
CA LEU A 26 6.55 -10.22 -6.14
C LEU A 26 6.40 -10.40 -4.62
N ALA A 27 6.79 -11.55 -4.09
CA ALA A 27 6.68 -11.84 -2.66
C ALA A 27 7.54 -10.86 -1.84
N GLU A 28 8.79 -10.63 -2.26
CA GLU A 28 9.66 -9.64 -1.62
C GLU A 28 9.08 -8.22 -1.73
N ALA A 29 8.59 -7.83 -2.91
CA ALA A 29 7.99 -6.51 -3.10
C ALA A 29 6.71 -6.34 -2.25
N ASN A 30 5.91 -7.39 -2.09
CA ASN A 30 4.72 -7.39 -1.23
C ASN A 30 5.09 -7.21 0.25
N GLU A 31 6.10 -7.93 0.75
CA GLU A 31 6.57 -7.75 2.13
C GLU A 31 7.02 -6.31 2.39
N LEU A 32 7.78 -5.74 1.47
CA LEU A 32 8.25 -4.36 1.55
C LEU A 32 7.08 -3.36 1.47
N TYR A 33 6.09 -3.63 0.60
CA TYR A 33 4.88 -2.81 0.51
C TYR A 33 4.13 -2.80 1.84
N GLN A 34 3.90 -3.97 2.45
CA GLN A 34 3.20 -4.09 3.74
C GLN A 34 3.98 -3.40 4.87
N GLN A 35 5.30 -3.54 4.90
CA GLN A 35 6.15 -2.84 5.86
C GLN A 35 6.07 -1.31 5.71
N GLY A 36 6.12 -0.82 4.47
CA GLY A 36 6.01 0.61 4.15
C GLY A 36 4.66 1.20 4.57
N LEU A 37 3.56 0.50 4.25
CA LEU A 37 2.22 0.88 4.68
C LEU A 37 2.11 0.88 6.21
N GLN A 38 2.64 -0.13 6.90
CA GLN A 38 2.58 -0.19 8.36
C GLN A 38 3.38 0.93 9.02
N GLU A 39 4.53 1.30 8.46
CA GLU A 39 5.33 2.44 8.94
C GLU A 39 4.59 3.76 8.72
N LEU A 40 4.00 3.96 7.53
CA LEU A 40 3.21 5.16 7.24
C LEU A 40 1.98 5.24 8.13
N HIS A 41 1.28 4.13 8.33
CA HIS A 41 0.12 4.05 9.24
C HIS A 41 0.50 4.51 10.65
N ARG A 42 1.63 4.04 11.20
CA ARG A 42 2.13 4.52 12.50
C ARG A 42 2.41 6.03 12.53
N LYS A 43 2.97 6.58 11.45
CA LYS A 43 3.24 8.03 11.34
C LYS A 43 1.94 8.84 11.24
N VAL A 44 0.97 8.38 10.45
CA VAL A 44 -0.33 9.02 10.29
C VAL A 44 -1.11 8.95 11.60
N ALA A 45 -1.13 7.80 12.28
CA ALA A 45 -1.74 7.65 13.60
C ALA A 45 -1.15 8.64 14.61
N ALA A 46 0.18 8.78 14.67
CA ALA A 46 0.84 9.73 15.55
C ALA A 46 0.53 11.20 15.18
N ARG A 47 0.48 11.52 13.88
CA ARG A 47 0.14 12.88 13.39
C ARG A 47 -1.29 13.27 13.71
N LEU A 48 -2.19 12.30 13.69
CA LEU A 48 -3.62 12.48 13.93
C LEU A 48 -4.01 12.18 15.38
N ASP A 49 -3.06 11.86 16.25
CA ASP A 49 -3.33 11.60 17.65
C ASP A 49 -3.92 12.85 18.33
N GLY A 50 -4.91 12.65 19.18
CA GLY A 50 -5.61 13.75 19.86
C GLY A 50 -6.58 14.58 19.01
N LEU A 51 -6.66 14.41 17.68
CA LEU A 51 -7.70 15.05 16.87
C LEU A 51 -9.09 14.58 17.27
N ALA A 52 -10.09 15.48 17.26
CA ALA A 52 -11.47 15.08 17.47
C ALA A 52 -11.95 14.18 16.32
N ILE A 53 -12.91 13.30 16.60
CA ILE A 53 -13.45 12.39 15.58
C ILE A 53 -14.06 13.16 14.40
N ALA A 54 -14.67 14.32 14.65
CA ALA A 54 -15.22 15.18 13.60
C ALA A 54 -14.15 15.67 12.62
N ASP A 55 -12.96 16.04 13.12
CA ASP A 55 -11.85 16.50 12.27
C ASP A 55 -11.25 15.34 11.45
N LEU A 56 -11.23 14.13 12.01
CA LEU A 56 -10.83 12.92 11.27
C LEU A 56 -11.81 12.62 10.13
N MET A 57 -13.12 12.71 10.40
CA MET A 57 -14.14 12.49 9.39
C MET A 57 -14.07 13.54 8.27
N LEU A 58 -13.80 14.80 8.62
CA LEU A 58 -13.56 15.86 7.64
C LEU A 58 -12.31 15.58 6.79
N ALA A 59 -11.23 15.09 7.40
CA ALA A 59 -10.03 14.70 6.66
C ALA A 59 -10.30 13.53 5.71
N ALA A 60 -11.08 12.54 6.14
CA ALA A 60 -11.49 11.40 5.33
C ALA A 60 -12.37 11.83 4.14
N ASP A 61 -13.35 12.69 4.38
CA ASP A 61 -14.21 13.26 3.33
C ASP A 61 -13.39 14.07 2.31
N THR A 62 -12.45 14.89 2.79
CA THR A 62 -11.52 15.64 1.93
C THR A 62 -10.64 14.72 1.07
N ALA A 63 -10.28 13.55 1.60
CA ALA A 63 -9.55 12.51 0.88
C ALA A 63 -10.44 11.66 -0.04
N GLY A 64 -11.74 11.96 -0.12
CA GLY A 64 -12.72 11.22 -0.93
C GLY A 64 -13.05 9.82 -0.39
N MET A 65 -12.77 9.55 0.88
CA MET A 65 -13.05 8.26 1.51
C MET A 65 -14.50 8.20 2.00
N PRO A 66 -15.26 7.15 1.64
CA PRO A 66 -16.62 6.95 2.14
C PRO A 66 -16.54 6.46 3.59
N CYS A 67 -16.37 7.39 4.52
CA CYS A 67 -16.37 7.09 5.95
C CYS A 67 -17.73 7.44 6.57
N ASP A 68 -18.19 6.64 7.52
CA ASP A 68 -19.41 6.90 8.28
C ASP A 68 -19.14 7.08 9.79
N ALA A 69 -20.11 7.68 10.49
CA ALA A 69 -19.96 8.01 11.92
C ALA A 69 -19.91 6.77 12.84
N SER A 70 -20.14 5.55 12.32
CA SER A 70 -20.03 4.30 13.05
C SER A 70 -18.65 3.65 12.95
N GLN A 71 -17.80 4.09 12.01
CA GLN A 71 -16.44 3.59 11.86
C GLN A 71 -15.57 3.92 13.08
N HIS A 72 -14.67 2.99 13.40
CA HIS A 72 -13.72 3.19 14.47
C HIS A 72 -12.62 4.18 14.04
N ARG A 73 -12.12 4.95 15.01
CA ARG A 73 -11.01 5.88 14.80
C ARG A 73 -9.83 5.24 14.04
N ASP A 74 -9.43 4.05 14.47
CA ASP A 74 -8.26 3.36 13.91
C ASP A 74 -8.51 2.92 12.46
N GLU A 75 -9.76 2.58 12.10
CA GLU A 75 -10.15 2.26 10.72
C GLU A 75 -10.04 3.49 9.82
N VAL A 76 -10.54 4.65 10.28
CA VAL A 76 -10.44 5.92 9.54
C VAL A 76 -8.98 6.33 9.35
N ILE A 77 -8.15 6.18 10.38
CA ILE A 77 -6.71 6.46 10.32
C ILE A 77 -6.01 5.52 9.33
N LEU A 78 -6.36 4.23 9.33
CA LEU A 78 -5.82 3.27 8.36
C LEU A 78 -6.20 3.65 6.92
N LEU A 79 -7.46 4.02 6.68
CA LEU A 79 -7.92 4.45 5.36
C LEU A 79 -7.19 5.71 4.89
N LEU A 80 -7.01 6.70 5.76
CA LEU A 80 -6.21 7.89 5.46
C LEU A 80 -4.75 7.55 5.14
N ALA A 81 -4.15 6.63 5.90
CA ALA A 81 -2.79 6.16 5.63
C ALA A 81 -2.69 5.41 4.29
N LEU A 82 -3.71 4.63 3.93
CA LEU A 82 -3.77 3.93 2.66
C LEU A 82 -3.85 4.91 1.48
N VAL A 83 -4.67 5.95 1.58
CA VAL A 83 -4.75 7.01 0.54
C VAL A 83 -3.39 7.68 0.34
N GLU A 84 -2.69 8.01 1.42
CA GLU A 84 -1.35 8.57 1.32
C GLU A 84 -0.35 7.57 0.72
N TRP A 85 -0.45 6.29 1.11
CA TRP A 85 0.43 5.23 0.63
C TRP A 85 0.30 4.99 -0.87
N GLU A 86 -0.93 4.89 -1.38
CA GLU A 86 -1.22 4.62 -2.80
C GLU A 86 -0.68 5.70 -3.73
N MET A 87 -0.49 6.93 -3.23
CA MET A 87 0.12 8.02 -3.99
C MET A 87 1.66 8.00 -3.98
N THR A 88 2.28 7.05 -3.29
CA THR A 88 3.74 6.93 -3.24
C THR A 88 4.30 6.22 -4.48
N PRO A 89 5.52 6.58 -4.92
CA PRO A 89 6.19 5.83 -5.99
C PRO A 89 6.36 4.34 -5.70
N ALA A 90 6.52 3.97 -4.42
CA ALA A 90 6.65 2.59 -3.99
C ALA A 90 5.35 1.78 -4.24
N ALA A 91 4.21 2.31 -3.79
CA ALA A 91 2.92 1.67 -3.99
C ALA A 91 2.58 1.56 -5.48
N MET A 92 2.73 2.65 -6.24
CA MET A 92 2.46 2.63 -7.69
C MET A 92 3.32 1.60 -8.43
N ALA A 93 4.62 1.52 -8.12
CA ALA A 93 5.51 0.55 -8.75
C ALA A 93 5.16 -0.90 -8.41
N TYR A 94 4.79 -1.16 -7.15
CA TYR A 94 4.31 -2.48 -6.73
C TYR A 94 3.01 -2.86 -7.44
N THR A 95 2.02 -1.97 -7.46
CA THR A 95 0.72 -2.20 -8.09
C THR A 95 0.85 -2.50 -9.58
N GLU A 96 1.69 -1.74 -10.30
CA GLU A 96 1.99 -2.01 -11.72
C GLU A 96 2.72 -3.34 -11.93
N MET A 97 3.70 -3.66 -11.08
CA MET A 97 4.42 -4.94 -11.12
C MET A 97 3.47 -6.13 -10.90
N ALA A 98 2.58 -6.03 -9.90
CA ALA A 98 1.60 -7.06 -9.59
C ALA A 98 0.57 -7.21 -10.73
N ALA A 99 0.10 -6.11 -11.31
CA ALA A 99 -0.81 -6.15 -12.46
C ALA A 99 -0.15 -6.77 -13.70
N ASP A 100 1.12 -6.46 -13.97
CA ASP A 100 1.87 -7.11 -15.05
C ASP A 100 2.03 -8.61 -14.83
N ALA A 101 2.41 -9.02 -13.62
CA ALA A 101 2.53 -10.42 -13.26
C ALA A 101 1.19 -11.17 -13.42
N ALA A 102 0.09 -10.58 -12.97
CA ALA A 102 -1.25 -11.15 -13.12
C ALA A 102 -1.63 -11.34 -14.60
N ARG A 103 -1.35 -10.37 -15.47
CA ARG A 103 -1.53 -10.51 -16.93
C ARG A 103 -0.73 -11.66 -17.54
N ARG A 104 0.33 -12.10 -16.85
CA ARG A 104 1.22 -13.20 -17.24
C ARG A 104 0.89 -14.52 -16.53
N GLY A 105 -0.20 -14.56 -15.77
CA GLY A 105 -0.65 -15.75 -15.03
C GLY A 105 0.10 -16.01 -13.72
N VAL A 106 0.77 -14.99 -13.16
CA VAL A 106 1.49 -15.09 -11.89
C VAL A 106 0.81 -14.18 -10.86
N CYS A 107 0.25 -14.76 -9.81
CA CYS A 107 -0.36 -14.04 -8.69
C CYS A 107 0.15 -14.60 -7.37
N LEU A 108 0.31 -13.74 -6.36
CA LEU A 108 0.62 -14.15 -4.99
C LEU A 108 -0.59 -14.70 -4.24
N ILE A 109 -1.79 -14.23 -4.62
CA ILE A 109 -3.05 -14.73 -4.06
C ILE A 109 -3.56 -15.79 -5.03
N PRO A 110 -3.68 -17.06 -4.61
CA PRO A 110 -4.24 -18.09 -5.47
C PRO A 110 -5.69 -17.72 -5.84
N GLU A 111 -6.07 -17.93 -7.10
CA GLU A 111 -7.47 -17.87 -7.49
C GLU A 111 -8.21 -19.04 -6.83
N GLU A 112 -9.28 -18.75 -6.09
CA GLU A 112 -10.17 -19.75 -5.45
C GLU A 112 -11.06 -20.47 -6.48
#